data_AF-A0A1D8B2H9-F1
#
_entry.id   AF-A0A1D8B2H9-F1
#
_cell.length_a   1.000
_cell.length_b   1.000
_cell.length_c   1.000
_cell.angle_alpha   90.00
_cell.angle_beta   90.00
_cell.angle_gamma   90.00
#
_symmetry.space_group_name_H-M   'P 1'
#
loop_
_entity.id
_entity.type
_entity.pdbx_description
1 polymer ?
#
loop_
_entity_poly.entity_id
_entity_poly.type
_entity_poly.pdbx_seq_one_letter_code
_entity_poly.pdbx_strand_id
1 'polypeptide(L)'
;MPRRPGLGHNGLAPSADERLHVRVNSNLITLRSILDLDIARRFEWDAALVVELSGVDRPGDLSPRVAEDPGVLYDIASQGIAPGSAIERALSHELHDAIQRRCRLWMAGIPTGHLDRLRSELGEGIVHVAGAPDEGLTPVALAPLELLKAWSQGSDRQRAFIRKSMAGLDTLTTSSTATWAARQVRAPIIERSFFLRLCRNPKFIAYVVVLAYSLIRAVPVMYVPHFKGNWRVLWAIDIITAIPYTWGIIEMVSGQRLWHRVIGAITTAVTFFAPYVYFLMYGRHAPLSVWLVVAAIFFSAIFLEVYRTMRDSAVRRGLARRCPRPRRRAGAHQPVRRAAPQDSSAR
;
A
#
# COMPACT_ATOMS: atom_id res chain seq x y z
N MET A 1 57.92 22.07 -29.86
CA MET A 1 57.74 21.43 -28.54
C MET A 1 56.25 21.25 -28.27
N PRO A 2 55.76 20.02 -28.05
CA PRO A 2 54.33 19.75 -27.91
C PRO A 2 53.86 19.91 -26.45
N ARG A 3 52.69 20.54 -26.27
CA ARG A 3 51.95 20.59 -25.00
C ARG A 3 51.17 19.29 -24.79
N ARG A 4 51.22 18.76 -23.56
CA ARG A 4 50.56 17.53 -23.08
C ARG A 4 49.03 17.57 -23.25
N PRO A 5 48.35 16.43 -23.55
CA PRO A 5 46.91 16.29 -23.37
C PRO A 5 46.58 16.02 -21.89
N GLY A 6 45.62 16.78 -21.36
CA GLY A 6 45.07 16.65 -20.00
C GLY A 6 44.20 15.40 -19.85
N LEU A 7 44.28 14.81 -18.66
CA LEU A 7 43.66 13.55 -18.27
C LEU A 7 42.13 13.58 -18.29
N GLY A 8 41.58 12.40 -18.60
CA GLY A 8 40.16 12.10 -18.68
C GLY A 8 39.40 12.30 -17.36
N HIS A 9 38.15 12.72 -17.54
CA HIS A 9 37.09 12.68 -16.54
C HIS A 9 36.72 11.20 -16.28
N ASN A 10 37.46 10.54 -15.39
CA ASN A 10 37.08 9.23 -14.86
C ASN A 10 35.89 9.42 -13.90
N GLY A 11 34.68 9.19 -14.40
CA GLY A 11 33.54 8.87 -13.56
C GLY A 11 33.83 7.58 -12.80
N LEU A 12 34.37 7.71 -11.59
CA LEU A 12 34.61 6.60 -10.68
C LEU A 12 33.30 5.87 -10.43
N ALA A 13 33.20 4.64 -10.94
CA ALA A 13 32.15 3.73 -10.55
C ALA A 13 32.22 3.54 -9.02
N PRO A 14 31.07 3.60 -8.31
CA PRO A 14 31.05 3.55 -6.84
C PRO A 14 31.78 2.29 -6.35
N SER A 15 32.52 2.41 -5.26
CA SER A 15 33.30 1.30 -4.69
C SER A 15 32.37 0.14 -4.28
N ALA A 16 32.89 -1.07 -4.14
CA ALA A 16 32.08 -2.25 -3.77
C ALA A 16 31.36 -2.05 -2.42
N ASP A 17 32.01 -1.33 -1.50
CA ASP A 17 31.48 -1.00 -0.17
C ASP A 17 30.37 0.05 -0.24
N GLU A 18 30.53 1.06 -1.09
CA GLU A 18 29.52 2.07 -1.37
C GLU A 18 28.29 1.47 -2.08
N ARG A 19 28.51 0.51 -2.99
CA ARG A 19 27.42 -0.27 -3.60
C ARG A 19 26.69 -1.16 -2.60
N LEU A 20 27.41 -1.72 -1.62
CA LEU A 20 26.83 -2.54 -0.56
C LEU A 20 25.97 -1.68 0.38
N HIS A 21 26.51 -0.54 0.85
CA HIS A 21 25.79 0.41 1.71
C HIS A 21 24.55 1.00 1.02
N VAL A 22 24.64 1.38 -0.26
CA VAL A 22 23.49 1.87 -1.03
C VAL A 22 22.42 0.78 -1.19
N ARG A 23 22.81 -0.49 -1.43
CA ARG A 23 21.86 -1.62 -1.53
C ARG A 23 21.21 -1.98 -0.20
N VAL A 24 21.97 -1.98 0.90
CA VAL A 24 21.44 -2.27 2.25
C VAL A 24 20.46 -1.18 2.68
N ASN A 25 20.80 0.11 2.45
CA ASN A 25 19.92 1.23 2.76
C ASN A 25 18.66 1.24 1.88
N SER A 26 18.79 0.92 0.58
CA SER A 26 17.60 0.82 -0.28
C SER A 26 16.66 -0.30 0.13
N ASN A 27 17.19 -1.46 0.55
CA ASN A 27 16.37 -2.59 0.99
C ASN A 27 15.61 -2.26 2.29
N LEU A 28 16.24 -1.58 3.25
CA LEU A 28 15.58 -1.14 4.48
C LEU A 28 14.44 -0.15 4.21
N ILE A 29 14.66 0.79 3.28
CA ILE A 29 13.66 1.81 2.90
C ILE A 29 12.43 1.18 2.22
N THR A 30 12.64 0.11 1.44
CA THR A 30 11.58 -0.57 0.68
C THR A 30 11.03 -1.83 1.37
N LEU A 31 11.37 -2.08 2.64
CA LEU A 31 10.85 -3.23 3.40
C LEU A 31 9.31 -3.23 3.39
N ARG A 32 8.72 -4.40 3.13
CA ARG A 32 7.25 -4.60 3.07
C ARG A 32 6.57 -3.74 2.00
N SER A 33 7.31 -3.36 0.96
CA SER A 33 6.75 -2.68 -0.21
C SER A 33 6.33 -3.69 -1.27
N ILE A 34 5.64 -3.21 -2.29
CA ILE A 34 5.24 -4.01 -3.45
C ILE A 34 6.41 -4.72 -4.15
N LEU A 35 7.64 -4.22 -3.99
CA LEU A 35 8.85 -4.82 -4.54
C LEU A 35 9.23 -6.16 -3.89
N ASP A 36 8.56 -6.54 -2.80
CA ASP A 36 8.67 -7.88 -2.23
C ASP A 36 7.93 -8.93 -3.08
N LEU A 37 7.01 -8.50 -3.96
CA LEU A 37 6.36 -9.38 -4.93
C LEU A 37 7.29 -9.64 -6.11
N ASP A 38 7.43 -10.91 -6.49
CA ASP A 38 8.25 -11.29 -7.64
C ASP A 38 7.74 -10.67 -8.95
N ILE A 39 6.42 -10.56 -9.11
CA ILE A 39 5.80 -9.97 -10.30
C ILE A 39 6.17 -8.48 -10.46
N ALA A 40 6.31 -7.75 -9.35
CA ALA A 40 6.64 -6.32 -9.34
C ALA A 40 8.10 -6.07 -9.74
N ARG A 41 9.00 -7.05 -9.50
CA ARG A 41 10.43 -6.96 -9.89
C ARG A 41 10.70 -7.49 -11.28
N ARG A 42 9.80 -8.30 -11.83
CA ARG A 42 9.97 -8.98 -13.12
C ARG A 42 9.80 -8.04 -14.32
N PHE A 43 8.90 -7.07 -14.20
CA PHE A 43 8.53 -6.16 -15.29
C PHE A 43 8.86 -4.70 -14.94
N GLU A 44 8.98 -3.87 -15.98
CA GLU A 44 9.01 -2.42 -15.83
C GLU A 44 7.57 -1.91 -15.82
N TRP A 45 7.12 -1.48 -14.65
CA TRP A 45 5.75 -1.02 -14.40
C TRP A 45 5.63 0.49 -14.53
N ASP A 46 4.51 0.94 -15.09
CA ASP A 46 4.07 2.33 -14.99
C ASP A 46 3.60 2.59 -13.56
N ALA A 47 4.48 3.20 -12.76
CA ALA A 47 4.19 3.50 -11.37
C ALA A 47 3.00 4.47 -11.18
N ALA A 48 2.73 5.36 -12.14
CA ALA A 48 1.60 6.29 -12.03
C ALA A 48 0.28 5.52 -12.16
N LEU A 49 0.17 4.67 -13.18
CA LEU A 49 -1.01 3.85 -13.42
C LEU A 49 -1.23 2.81 -12.30
N VAL A 50 -0.17 2.19 -11.78
CA VAL A 50 -0.27 1.24 -10.65
C VAL A 50 -0.80 1.93 -9.39
N VAL A 51 -0.35 3.15 -9.10
CA VAL A 51 -0.86 3.95 -7.97
C VAL A 51 -2.32 4.34 -8.19
N GLU A 52 -2.66 4.79 -9.39
CA GLU A 52 -4.03 5.14 -9.76
C GLU A 52 -5.00 3.97 -9.58
N LEU A 53 -4.70 2.81 -10.17
CA LEU A 53 -5.56 1.62 -10.12
C LEU A 53 -5.70 1.06 -8.72
N SER A 54 -4.62 1.05 -7.93
CA SER A 54 -4.68 0.61 -6.54
C SER A 54 -5.42 1.62 -5.66
N GLY A 55 -5.58 2.87 -6.10
CA GLY A 55 -6.18 3.98 -5.36
C GLY A 55 -5.47 4.30 -4.05
N VAL A 56 -4.18 3.94 -3.92
CA VAL A 56 -3.35 4.41 -2.81
C VAL A 56 -2.91 5.84 -3.07
N ASP A 57 -2.64 6.58 -2.00
CA ASP A 57 -2.27 7.99 -2.14
C ASP A 57 -0.80 8.16 -2.55
N ARG A 58 0.05 7.18 -2.23
CA ARG A 58 1.48 7.22 -2.51
C ARG A 58 2.02 5.88 -3.02
N PRO A 59 3.04 5.92 -3.90
CA PRO A 59 3.76 4.71 -4.31
C PRO A 59 4.34 3.93 -3.12
N GLY A 60 4.81 4.61 -2.06
CA GLY A 60 5.38 3.96 -0.88
C GLY A 60 4.39 3.12 -0.09
N ASP A 61 3.08 3.37 -0.23
CA ASP A 61 2.01 2.63 0.46
C ASP A 61 1.63 1.33 -0.26
N LEU A 62 2.14 1.14 -1.48
CA LEU A 62 2.03 -0.12 -2.19
C LEU A 62 2.78 -1.21 -1.43
N SER A 63 2.07 -2.27 -1.06
CA SER A 63 2.59 -3.39 -0.27
C SER A 63 1.96 -4.70 -0.74
N PRO A 64 2.51 -5.86 -0.32
CA PRO A 64 1.92 -7.17 -0.63
C PRO A 64 0.52 -7.40 -0.03
N ARG A 65 0.03 -6.49 0.83
CA ARG A 65 -1.37 -6.50 1.32
C ARG A 65 -2.33 -5.78 0.38
N VAL A 66 -1.80 -4.90 -0.47
CA VAL A 66 -2.56 -4.04 -1.38
C VAL A 66 -2.58 -4.63 -2.79
N ALA A 67 -1.48 -5.26 -3.19
CA ALA A 67 -1.30 -5.84 -4.50
C ALA A 67 -0.99 -7.34 -4.42
N GLU A 68 -1.57 -8.13 -5.32
CA GLU A 68 -1.38 -9.58 -5.40
C GLU A 68 -1.23 -10.04 -6.86
N ASP A 69 -0.61 -11.19 -7.07
CA ASP A 69 -0.50 -11.87 -8.38
C ASP A 69 -1.42 -13.10 -8.40
N PRO A 70 -2.69 -12.95 -8.79
CA PRO A 70 -3.61 -14.06 -8.86
C PRO A 70 -3.32 -14.90 -10.11
N GLY A 71 -2.87 -16.14 -9.91
CA GLY A 71 -2.56 -17.07 -11.00
C GLY A 71 -3.73 -17.29 -11.97
N VAL A 72 -4.98 -17.13 -11.51
CA VAL A 72 -6.18 -17.30 -12.33
C VAL A 72 -6.23 -16.37 -13.55
N LEU A 73 -5.59 -15.20 -13.52
CA LEU A 73 -5.59 -14.29 -14.68
C LEU A 73 -4.88 -14.90 -15.89
N TYR A 74 -3.82 -15.68 -15.66
CA TYR A 74 -3.14 -16.42 -16.72
C TYR A 74 -4.05 -17.52 -17.30
N ASP A 75 -4.76 -18.24 -16.43
CA ASP A 75 -5.68 -19.30 -16.85
C ASP A 75 -6.84 -18.73 -17.67
N ILE A 76 -7.42 -17.60 -17.25
CA ILE A 76 -8.46 -16.89 -18.00
C ILE A 76 -7.94 -16.46 -19.37
N ALA A 77 -6.75 -15.85 -19.43
CA ALA A 77 -6.17 -15.40 -20.68
C ALA A 77 -5.90 -16.58 -21.65
N SER A 78 -5.55 -17.76 -21.13
CA SER A 78 -5.27 -18.93 -21.95
C SER A 78 -6.51 -19.73 -22.36
N GLN A 79 -7.54 -19.83 -21.51
CA GLN A 79 -8.66 -20.78 -21.70
C GLN A 79 -10.05 -20.13 -21.70
N GLY A 80 -10.20 -18.88 -21.22
CA GLY A 80 -11.48 -18.20 -21.08
C GLY A 80 -12.30 -18.64 -19.85
N ILE A 81 -13.51 -18.07 -19.68
CA ILE A 81 -14.36 -18.32 -18.50
C ILE A 81 -15.63 -19.08 -18.90
N ALA A 82 -15.57 -20.40 -18.81
CA ALA A 82 -16.74 -21.26 -19.01
C ALA A 82 -17.58 -21.41 -17.71
N PRO A 83 -18.93 -21.45 -17.80
CA PRO A 83 -19.80 -21.71 -16.65
C PRO A 83 -19.48 -23.04 -15.97
N GLY A 84 -19.35 -23.04 -14.64
CA GLY A 84 -19.06 -24.22 -13.83
C GLY A 84 -17.61 -24.72 -13.92
N SER A 85 -16.76 -24.06 -14.72
CA SER A 85 -15.36 -24.45 -14.90
C SER A 85 -14.54 -24.29 -13.61
N ALA A 86 -13.36 -24.93 -13.59
CA ALA A 86 -12.39 -24.72 -12.52
C ALA A 86 -11.91 -23.25 -12.46
N ILE A 87 -11.76 -22.60 -13.63
CA ILE A 87 -11.33 -21.20 -13.75
C ILE A 87 -12.37 -20.25 -13.17
N GLU A 88 -13.66 -20.44 -13.47
CA GLU A 88 -14.73 -19.63 -12.90
C GLU A 88 -14.79 -19.78 -11.36
N ARG A 89 -14.58 -20.99 -10.84
CA ARG A 89 -14.49 -21.23 -9.39
C ARG A 89 -13.25 -20.56 -8.77
N ALA A 90 -12.09 -20.68 -9.41
CA ALA A 90 -10.87 -20.03 -8.96
C ALA A 90 -11.04 -18.50 -8.93
N LEU A 91 -11.59 -17.90 -9.99
CA LEU A 91 -11.86 -16.47 -10.05
C LEU A 91 -12.85 -16.05 -8.95
N SER A 92 -13.87 -16.85 -8.69
CA SER A 92 -14.82 -16.60 -7.61
C SER A 92 -14.13 -16.58 -6.24
N HIS A 93 -13.23 -17.52 -5.98
CA HIS A 93 -12.47 -17.58 -4.73
C HIS A 93 -11.50 -16.42 -4.60
N GLU A 94 -10.68 -16.16 -5.62
CA GLU A 94 -9.72 -15.05 -5.64
C GLU A 94 -10.44 -13.71 -5.47
N LEU A 95 -11.55 -13.48 -6.19
CA LEU A 95 -12.30 -12.23 -6.08
C LEU A 95 -12.94 -12.08 -4.70
N HIS A 96 -13.54 -13.13 -4.16
CA HIS A 96 -14.10 -13.09 -2.80
C HIS A 96 -13.02 -12.71 -1.79
N ASP A 97 -11.90 -13.42 -1.83
CA ASP A 97 -10.81 -13.25 -0.90
C ASP A 97 -10.13 -11.88 -1.03
N ALA A 98 -9.90 -11.41 -2.26
CA ALA A 98 -9.39 -10.07 -2.52
C ALA A 98 -10.29 -8.98 -1.92
N ILE A 99 -11.61 -9.08 -2.09
CA ILE A 99 -12.56 -8.11 -1.52
C ILE A 99 -12.61 -8.20 0.01
N GLN A 100 -12.61 -9.42 0.56
CA GLN A 100 -12.63 -9.68 2.00
C GLN A 100 -11.36 -9.16 2.71
N ARG A 101 -10.19 -9.34 2.09
CA ARG A 101 -8.88 -8.86 2.57
C ARG A 101 -8.57 -7.40 2.21
N ARG A 102 -9.41 -6.75 1.40
CA ARG A 102 -9.18 -5.42 0.82
C ARG A 102 -7.91 -5.35 -0.05
N CYS A 103 -7.59 -6.42 -0.76
CA CYS A 103 -6.64 -6.35 -1.86
C CYS A 103 -7.22 -5.38 -2.92
N ARG A 104 -6.42 -4.39 -3.32
CA ARG A 104 -6.87 -3.27 -4.17
C ARG A 104 -6.39 -3.42 -5.61
N LEU A 105 -5.35 -4.23 -5.83
CA LEU A 105 -4.69 -4.36 -7.12
C LEU A 105 -4.34 -5.83 -7.39
N TRP A 106 -4.69 -6.30 -8.57
CA TRP A 106 -4.15 -7.53 -9.14
C TRP A 106 -3.16 -7.19 -10.24
N MET A 107 -2.04 -7.90 -10.26
CA MET A 107 -0.94 -7.70 -11.20
C MET A 107 -0.53 -9.03 -11.79
N ALA A 108 -0.41 -9.14 -13.11
CA ALA A 108 -0.01 -10.37 -13.76
C ALA A 108 0.81 -10.11 -15.04
N GLY A 109 1.63 -11.07 -15.43
CA GLY A 109 2.30 -11.08 -16.73
C GLY A 109 1.56 -12.02 -17.68
N ILE A 110 0.87 -11.46 -18.67
CA ILE A 110 -0.01 -12.21 -19.57
C ILE A 110 0.68 -12.39 -20.93
N PRO A 111 0.71 -13.60 -21.54
CA PRO A 111 1.22 -13.76 -22.89
C PRO A 111 0.61 -12.73 -23.84
N THR A 112 1.44 -12.01 -24.59
CA THR A 112 0.98 -10.86 -25.39
C THR A 112 -0.13 -11.25 -26.37
N GLY A 113 -0.06 -12.46 -26.95
CA GLY A 113 -1.10 -12.99 -27.84
C GLY A 113 -2.41 -13.40 -27.16
N HIS A 114 -2.47 -13.44 -25.82
CA HIS A 114 -3.65 -13.80 -25.04
C HIS A 114 -4.33 -12.60 -24.37
N LEU A 115 -3.78 -11.38 -24.51
CA LEU A 115 -4.29 -10.19 -23.86
C LEU A 115 -5.73 -9.85 -24.29
N ASP A 116 -6.05 -9.98 -25.57
CA ASP A 116 -7.36 -9.65 -26.10
C ASP A 116 -8.44 -10.59 -25.55
N ARG A 117 -8.09 -11.87 -25.34
CA ARG A 117 -9.00 -12.82 -24.67
C ARG A 117 -9.27 -12.38 -23.24
N LEU A 118 -8.24 -12.04 -22.47
CA LEU A 118 -8.43 -11.58 -21.08
C LEU A 118 -9.32 -10.33 -21.01
N ARG A 119 -9.12 -9.38 -21.94
CA ARG A 119 -9.95 -8.18 -22.07
C ARG A 119 -11.40 -8.49 -22.45
N SER A 120 -11.62 -9.42 -23.37
CA SER A 120 -12.97 -9.84 -23.75
C SER A 120 -13.73 -10.51 -22.60
N GLU A 121 -13.03 -11.26 -21.76
CA GLU A 121 -13.62 -12.02 -20.65
C GLU A 121 -13.90 -11.13 -19.43
N LEU A 122 -12.95 -10.27 -19.03
CA LEU A 122 -13.07 -9.44 -17.83
C LEU A 122 -13.68 -8.06 -18.10
N GLY A 123 -13.51 -7.54 -19.30
CA GLY A 123 -13.93 -6.21 -19.75
C GLY A 123 -12.76 -5.32 -20.14
N GLU A 124 -12.85 -4.66 -21.30
CA GLU A 124 -11.78 -3.81 -21.84
C GLU A 124 -11.42 -2.64 -20.92
N GLY A 125 -12.40 -2.06 -20.24
CA GLY A 125 -12.20 -0.96 -19.29
C GLY A 125 -11.68 -1.37 -17.91
N ILE A 126 -11.49 -2.67 -17.66
CA ILE A 126 -11.02 -3.21 -16.37
C ILE A 126 -9.56 -3.66 -16.47
N VAL A 127 -9.14 -4.16 -17.63
CA VAL A 127 -7.82 -4.78 -17.82
C VAL A 127 -6.86 -3.77 -18.46
N HIS A 128 -5.96 -3.22 -17.64
CA HIS A 128 -5.03 -2.19 -18.07
C HIS A 128 -3.62 -2.76 -18.31
N VAL A 129 -3.00 -2.37 -19.42
CA VAL A 129 -1.56 -2.63 -19.64
C VAL A 129 -0.80 -1.63 -18.80
N ALA A 130 0.00 -2.14 -17.85
CA ALA A 130 0.60 -1.33 -16.80
C ALA A 130 2.13 -1.36 -16.83
N GLY A 131 2.72 -1.58 -17.99
CA GLY A 131 4.17 -1.61 -18.17
C GLY A 131 4.61 -2.04 -19.57
N ALA A 132 5.92 -2.10 -19.79
CA ALA A 132 6.49 -2.54 -21.05
C ALA A 132 6.44 -4.08 -21.19
N PRO A 133 6.04 -4.62 -22.35
CA PRO A 133 6.11 -6.06 -22.61
C PRO A 133 7.57 -6.57 -22.55
N ASP A 134 7.77 -7.76 -21.98
CA ASP A 134 9.08 -8.40 -21.84
C ASP A 134 8.96 -9.92 -22.06
N GLU A 135 9.89 -10.51 -22.82
CA GLU A 135 9.92 -11.96 -23.12
C GLU A 135 8.58 -12.53 -23.61
N GLY A 136 7.79 -11.73 -24.36
CA GLY A 136 6.47 -12.14 -24.87
C GLY A 136 5.33 -12.12 -23.83
N LEU A 137 5.57 -11.54 -22.65
CA LEU A 137 4.57 -11.28 -21.61
C LEU A 137 4.31 -9.78 -21.50
N THR A 138 3.04 -9.41 -21.46
CA THR A 138 2.58 -8.04 -21.22
C THR A 138 2.18 -7.90 -19.76
N PRO A 139 2.76 -6.94 -19.00
CA PRO A 139 2.35 -6.65 -17.63
C PRO A 139 0.97 -5.99 -17.62
N VAL A 140 0.06 -6.60 -16.88
CA VAL A 140 -1.34 -6.19 -16.77
C VAL A 140 -1.67 -5.93 -15.31
N ALA A 141 -2.46 -4.89 -15.07
CA ALA A 141 -3.02 -4.57 -13.76
C ALA A 141 -4.53 -4.32 -13.84
N LEU A 142 -5.25 -4.68 -12.78
CA LEU A 142 -6.66 -4.36 -12.63
C LEU A 142 -7.06 -4.25 -11.15
N ALA A 143 -8.12 -3.49 -10.88
CA ALA A 143 -8.66 -3.34 -9.54
C ALA A 143 -9.81 -4.34 -9.31
N PRO A 144 -9.71 -5.30 -8.36
CA PRO A 144 -10.76 -6.28 -8.10
C PRO A 144 -12.11 -5.64 -7.73
N LEU A 145 -12.04 -4.49 -7.06
CA LEU A 145 -13.22 -3.71 -6.70
C LEU A 145 -13.94 -3.14 -7.93
N GLU A 146 -13.21 -2.71 -8.96
CA GLU A 146 -13.83 -2.23 -10.21
C GLU A 146 -14.44 -3.38 -11.00
N LEU A 147 -13.80 -4.55 -11.02
CA LEU A 147 -14.38 -5.77 -11.58
C LEU A 147 -15.71 -6.12 -10.89
N LEU A 148 -15.72 -6.14 -9.54
CA LEU A 148 -16.92 -6.35 -8.74
C LEU A 148 -18.03 -5.36 -9.10
N LYS A 149 -17.72 -4.05 -9.18
CA LYS A 149 -18.69 -3.01 -9.53
C LYS A 149 -19.24 -3.22 -10.94
N ALA A 150 -18.37 -3.36 -11.93
CA ALA A 150 -18.76 -3.51 -13.32
C ALA A 150 -19.65 -4.74 -13.51
N TRP A 151 -19.27 -5.89 -12.95
CA TRP A 151 -20.03 -7.12 -13.09
C TRP A 151 -21.32 -7.15 -12.26
N SER A 152 -21.40 -6.38 -11.17
CA SER A 152 -22.66 -6.20 -10.42
C SER A 152 -23.75 -5.47 -11.22
N GLN A 153 -23.35 -4.67 -12.22
CA GLN A 153 -24.22 -3.90 -13.11
C GLN A 153 -24.26 -4.44 -14.54
N GLY A 154 -23.48 -5.49 -14.81
CA GLY A 154 -23.37 -6.10 -16.14
C GLY A 154 -24.51 -7.06 -16.48
N SER A 155 -24.18 -8.04 -17.33
CA SER A 155 -25.10 -9.08 -17.79
C SER A 155 -25.65 -9.94 -16.65
N ASP A 156 -26.77 -10.65 -16.89
CA ASP A 156 -27.34 -11.60 -15.91
C ASP A 156 -26.34 -12.67 -15.46
N ARG A 157 -25.49 -13.13 -16.39
CA ARG A 157 -24.41 -14.07 -16.08
C ARG A 157 -23.41 -13.49 -15.09
N GLN A 158 -22.95 -12.26 -15.32
CA GLN A 158 -22.03 -11.56 -14.43
C GLN A 158 -22.67 -11.27 -13.07
N ARG A 159 -23.93 -10.80 -13.04
CA ARG A 159 -24.67 -10.57 -11.79
C ARG A 159 -24.86 -11.86 -10.99
N ALA A 160 -25.18 -12.98 -11.66
CA ALA A 160 -25.31 -14.28 -11.03
C ALA A 160 -23.97 -14.79 -10.47
N PHE A 161 -22.87 -14.57 -11.19
CA PHE A 161 -21.52 -14.86 -10.73
C PHE A 161 -21.21 -14.06 -9.45
N ILE A 162 -21.34 -12.72 -9.48
CA ILE A 162 -21.05 -11.87 -8.31
C ILE A 162 -21.91 -12.24 -7.11
N ARG A 163 -23.21 -12.53 -7.32
CA ARG A 163 -24.11 -12.99 -6.26
C ARG A 163 -23.58 -14.25 -5.57
N LYS A 164 -23.05 -15.20 -6.34
CA LYS A 164 -22.46 -16.44 -5.82
C LYS A 164 -21.11 -16.18 -5.16
N SER A 165 -20.23 -15.41 -5.80
CA SER A 165 -18.88 -15.12 -5.30
C SER A 165 -18.90 -14.31 -4.01
N MET A 166 -19.85 -13.38 -3.85
CA MET A 166 -19.96 -12.55 -2.64
C MET A 166 -20.80 -13.21 -1.53
N ALA A 167 -21.22 -14.46 -1.69
CA ALA A 167 -21.89 -15.19 -0.63
C ALA A 167 -20.98 -15.32 0.60
N GLY A 168 -21.50 -14.99 1.78
CA GLY A 168 -20.75 -15.03 3.05
C GLY A 168 -19.81 -13.85 3.28
N LEU A 169 -19.81 -12.82 2.42
CA LEU A 169 -18.98 -11.63 2.58
C LEU A 169 -19.26 -10.93 3.92
N ASP A 170 -18.23 -10.68 4.75
CA ASP A 170 -18.39 -10.01 6.05
C ASP A 170 -18.25 -8.48 5.91
N THR A 171 -19.30 -7.76 6.30
CA THR A 171 -19.35 -6.29 6.20
C THR A 171 -18.44 -5.55 7.21
N LEU A 172 -17.82 -6.24 8.17
CA LEU A 172 -16.83 -5.65 9.10
C LEU A 172 -15.55 -5.22 8.40
N THR A 173 -15.07 -6.01 7.44
CA THR A 173 -13.76 -5.83 6.82
C THR A 173 -13.83 -5.33 5.41
N THR A 174 -15.02 -5.14 4.83
CA THR A 174 -15.17 -4.73 3.43
C THR A 174 -15.36 -3.22 3.29
N SER A 175 -15.15 -2.71 2.08
CA SER A 175 -15.40 -1.30 1.75
C SER A 175 -16.90 -1.06 1.59
N SER A 176 -17.36 0.18 1.81
CA SER A 176 -18.77 0.55 1.57
C SER A 176 -19.20 0.27 0.15
N THR A 177 -18.31 0.52 -0.82
CA THR A 177 -18.59 0.28 -2.24
C THR A 177 -18.71 -1.20 -2.58
N ALA A 178 -17.87 -2.07 -1.98
CA ALA A 178 -18.00 -3.52 -2.13
C ALA A 178 -19.32 -4.03 -1.53
N THR A 179 -19.67 -3.56 -0.33
CA THR A 179 -20.96 -3.90 0.31
C THR A 179 -22.13 -3.45 -0.56
N TRP A 180 -22.06 -2.25 -1.14
CA TRP A 180 -23.10 -1.73 -2.03
C TRP A 180 -23.24 -2.57 -3.30
N ALA A 181 -22.15 -2.89 -3.99
CA ALA A 181 -22.17 -3.71 -5.21
C ALA A 181 -22.72 -5.12 -4.94
N ALA A 182 -22.32 -5.75 -3.82
CA ALA A 182 -22.85 -7.05 -3.41
C ALA A 182 -24.36 -7.00 -3.08
N ARG A 183 -24.83 -5.91 -2.46
CA ARG A 183 -26.25 -5.69 -2.17
C ARG A 183 -27.09 -5.52 -3.44
N GLN A 184 -26.56 -4.86 -4.47
CA GLN A 184 -27.28 -4.68 -5.74
C GLN A 184 -27.68 -6.00 -6.39
N VAL A 185 -26.81 -7.01 -6.31
CA VAL A 185 -27.08 -8.36 -6.84
C VAL A 185 -27.77 -9.29 -5.81
N ARG A 186 -28.15 -8.76 -4.64
CA ARG A 186 -28.76 -9.50 -3.52
C ARG A 186 -27.91 -10.71 -3.08
N ALA A 187 -26.60 -10.54 -3.00
CA ALA A 187 -25.71 -11.56 -2.44
C ALA A 187 -26.05 -11.82 -0.96
N PRO A 188 -26.00 -13.08 -0.48
CA PRO A 188 -26.22 -13.39 0.92
C PRO A 188 -24.98 -12.98 1.74
N ILE A 189 -24.95 -11.73 2.19
CA ILE A 189 -23.84 -11.12 2.95
C ILE A 189 -24.10 -11.18 4.46
N ILE A 190 -23.02 -11.16 5.25
CA ILE A 190 -23.10 -11.10 6.72
C ILE A 190 -23.10 -9.62 7.12
N GLU A 191 -24.28 -9.11 7.45
CA GLU A 191 -24.45 -7.72 7.88
C GLU A 191 -24.05 -7.52 9.34
N ARG A 192 -23.32 -6.42 9.60
CA ARG A 192 -22.73 -6.10 10.90
C ARG A 192 -23.10 -4.68 11.27
N SER A 193 -23.33 -4.46 12.57
CA SER A 193 -23.82 -3.16 13.06
C SER A 193 -22.82 -2.04 12.79
N PHE A 194 -23.36 -0.84 12.54
CA PHE A 194 -22.54 0.37 12.31
C PHE A 194 -21.58 0.65 13.48
N PHE A 195 -22.03 0.43 14.72
CA PHE A 195 -21.24 0.67 15.91
C PHE A 195 -19.98 -0.20 15.97
N LEU A 196 -20.09 -1.51 15.69
CA LEU A 196 -18.94 -2.41 15.65
C LEU A 196 -17.93 -2.01 14.55
N ARG A 197 -18.42 -1.53 13.41
CA ARG A 197 -17.57 -1.01 12.34
C ARG A 197 -16.84 0.28 12.77
N LEU A 198 -17.49 1.13 13.54
CA LEU A 198 -16.91 2.38 14.06
C LEU A 198 -15.82 2.10 15.10
N CYS A 199 -16.06 1.20 16.06
CA CYS A 199 -15.08 0.83 17.09
C CYS A 199 -13.81 0.18 16.54
N ARG A 200 -13.89 -0.42 15.34
CA ARG A 200 -12.74 -1.01 14.64
C ARG A 200 -12.06 -0.05 13.67
N ASN A 201 -12.62 1.14 13.45
CA ASN A 201 -12.02 2.14 12.57
C ASN A 201 -10.82 2.80 13.28
N PRO A 202 -9.59 2.67 12.76
CA PRO A 202 -8.40 3.21 13.41
C PRO A 202 -8.45 4.73 13.55
N LYS A 203 -9.12 5.45 12.63
CA LYS A 203 -9.30 6.91 12.75
C LYS A 203 -10.15 7.25 13.97
N PHE A 204 -11.27 6.54 14.16
CA PHE A 204 -12.15 6.75 15.32
C PHE A 204 -11.42 6.46 16.63
N ILE A 205 -10.68 5.35 16.69
CA ILE A 205 -9.86 5.00 17.85
C ILE A 205 -8.85 6.12 18.14
N ALA A 206 -8.17 6.66 17.13
CA ALA A 206 -7.22 7.76 17.31
C ALA A 206 -7.88 9.01 17.92
N TYR A 207 -9.04 9.42 17.41
CA TYR A 207 -9.80 10.55 17.99
C TYR A 207 -10.19 10.31 19.45
N VAL A 208 -10.70 9.13 19.78
CA VAL A 208 -11.09 8.78 21.15
C VAL A 208 -9.88 8.78 22.09
N VAL A 209 -8.76 8.21 21.66
CA VAL A 209 -7.51 8.16 22.45
C VAL A 209 -6.97 9.57 22.71
N VAL A 210 -6.88 10.41 21.68
CA VAL A 210 -6.39 11.78 21.82
C VAL A 210 -7.32 12.60 22.71
N LEU A 211 -8.63 12.47 22.53
CA LEU A 211 -9.60 13.17 23.38
C LEU A 211 -9.51 12.75 24.85
N ALA A 212 -9.41 11.44 25.12
CA ALA A 212 -9.23 10.91 26.46
C ALA A 212 -7.93 11.41 27.11
N TYR A 213 -6.84 11.46 26.34
CA TYR A 213 -5.57 12.04 26.80
C TYR A 213 -5.72 13.53 27.13
N SER A 214 -6.32 14.33 26.25
CA SER A 214 -6.57 15.76 26.47
C SER A 214 -7.41 16.03 27.71
N LEU A 215 -8.42 15.19 27.99
CA LEU A 215 -9.26 15.29 29.18
C LEU A 215 -8.45 15.12 30.48
N ILE A 216 -7.50 14.18 30.51
CA ILE A 216 -6.69 13.86 31.70
C ILE A 216 -5.50 14.82 31.86
N ARG A 217 -5.02 15.42 30.77
CA ARG A 217 -3.77 16.21 30.74
C ARG A 217 -3.76 17.41 31.69
N ALA A 218 -4.90 18.01 32.00
CA ALA A 218 -4.96 19.14 32.94
C ALA A 218 -4.77 18.71 34.40
N VAL A 219 -4.91 17.42 34.73
CA VAL A 219 -4.89 16.90 36.10
C VAL A 219 -3.58 17.23 36.83
N PRO A 220 -2.38 16.98 36.26
CA PRO A 220 -1.13 17.33 36.94
C PRO A 220 -0.97 18.84 37.17
N VAL A 221 -1.47 19.68 36.26
CA VAL A 221 -1.33 21.15 36.33
C VAL A 221 -2.14 21.72 37.50
N MET A 222 -3.24 21.08 37.89
CA MET A 222 -4.03 21.47 39.07
C MET A 222 -3.22 21.44 40.38
N TYR A 223 -2.16 20.63 40.44
CA TYR A 223 -1.33 20.44 41.62
C TYR A 223 0.00 21.22 41.58
N VAL A 224 0.25 22.02 40.54
CA VAL A 224 1.50 22.80 40.41
C VAL A 224 1.42 24.08 41.25
N PRO A 225 2.23 24.24 42.32
CA PRO A 225 2.05 25.34 43.28
C PRO A 225 2.35 26.76 42.75
N HIS A 226 2.90 26.88 41.54
CA HIS A 226 3.45 28.14 41.01
C HIS A 226 2.83 28.57 39.66
N PHE A 227 1.76 27.92 39.20
CA PHE A 227 1.06 28.31 37.98
C PHE A 227 0.07 29.45 38.27
N LYS A 228 0.34 30.66 37.75
CA LYS A 228 -0.53 31.84 37.96
C LYS A 228 -1.72 31.92 36.98
N GLY A 229 -1.75 31.06 35.96
CA GLY A 229 -2.84 31.01 34.98
C GLY A 229 -4.04 30.17 35.46
N ASN A 230 -5.18 30.33 34.80
CA ASN A 230 -6.36 29.49 35.06
C ASN A 230 -6.22 28.13 34.37
N TRP A 231 -6.14 27.04 35.14
CA TRP A 231 -6.02 25.67 34.61
C TRP A 231 -7.22 25.26 33.74
N ARG A 232 -8.40 25.83 33.99
CA ARG A 232 -9.61 25.57 33.19
C ARG A 232 -9.49 26.08 31.76
N VAL A 233 -8.75 27.18 31.57
CA VAL A 233 -8.49 27.74 30.23
C VAL A 233 -7.53 26.82 29.47
N LEU A 234 -6.47 26.33 30.13
CA LEU A 234 -5.56 25.35 29.54
C LEU A 234 -6.30 24.06 29.15
N TRP A 235 -7.17 23.56 30.03
CA TRP A 235 -8.03 22.41 29.77
C TRP A 235 -8.99 22.63 28.60
N ALA A 236 -9.61 23.80 28.51
CA ALA A 236 -10.48 24.16 27.38
C ALA A 236 -9.70 24.23 26.07
N ILE A 237 -8.49 24.80 26.06
CA ILE A 237 -7.60 24.80 24.90
C ILE A 237 -7.30 23.36 24.48
N ASP A 238 -6.90 22.47 25.40
CA ASP A 238 -6.58 21.08 25.09
C ASP A 238 -7.77 20.28 24.51
N ILE A 239 -8.99 20.51 25.01
CA ILE A 239 -10.20 19.86 24.48
C ILE A 239 -10.56 20.38 23.09
N ILE A 240 -10.59 21.71 22.93
CA ILE A 240 -10.96 22.34 21.65
C ILE A 240 -9.95 21.99 20.56
N THR A 241 -8.67 21.88 20.92
CA THR A 241 -7.60 21.57 19.97
C THR A 241 -7.46 20.09 19.65
N ALA A 242 -8.00 19.17 20.47
CA ALA A 242 -7.88 17.71 20.26
C ALA A 242 -8.42 17.24 18.89
N ILE A 243 -9.59 17.74 18.49
CA ILE A 243 -10.24 17.40 17.22
C ILE A 243 -9.41 17.91 16.02
N PRO A 244 -9.11 19.21 15.89
CA PRO A 244 -8.33 19.72 14.78
C PRO A 244 -6.89 19.19 14.78
N TYR A 245 -6.28 18.91 15.95
CA TYR A 245 -4.96 18.30 16.04
C TYR A 245 -4.94 16.90 15.42
N THR A 246 -5.89 16.04 15.81
CA THR A 246 -5.99 14.66 15.30
C THR A 246 -6.26 14.67 13.80
N TRP A 247 -7.18 15.54 13.35
CA TRP A 247 -7.44 15.74 11.93
C TRP A 247 -6.18 16.18 11.18
N GLY A 248 -5.45 17.17 11.71
CA GLY A 248 -4.23 17.69 11.11
C GLY A 248 -3.16 16.62 10.93
N ILE A 249 -2.98 15.72 11.91
CA ILE A 249 -2.05 14.60 11.80
C ILE A 249 -2.49 13.65 10.69
N ILE A 250 -3.77 13.27 10.66
CA ILE A 250 -4.31 12.35 9.65
C ILE A 250 -4.12 12.94 8.25
N GLU A 251 -4.44 14.22 8.05
CA GLU A 251 -4.27 14.89 6.76
C GLU A 251 -2.79 15.08 6.39
N MET A 252 -1.93 15.46 7.33
CA MET A 252 -0.48 15.56 7.10
C MET A 252 0.10 14.24 6.58
N VAL A 253 -0.38 13.11 7.13
CA VAL A 253 0.11 11.76 6.86
C VAL A 253 -0.52 11.14 5.61
N SER A 254 -1.85 11.25 5.46
CA SER A 254 -2.66 10.51 4.48
C SER A 254 -3.40 11.41 3.49
N GLY A 255 -3.16 12.72 3.49
CA GLY A 255 -3.83 13.65 2.58
C GLY A 255 -3.42 13.40 1.12
N GLN A 256 -4.41 13.33 0.24
CA GLN A 256 -4.24 13.08 -1.21
C GLN A 256 -3.51 14.20 -1.94
N ARG A 257 -3.70 15.44 -1.51
CA ARG A 257 -3.12 16.63 -2.15
C ARG A 257 -2.08 17.25 -1.22
N LEU A 258 -0.99 17.76 -1.79
CA LEU A 258 0.05 18.46 -1.03
C LEU A 258 -0.54 19.58 -0.16
N TRP A 259 -1.54 20.31 -0.67
CA TRP A 259 -2.23 21.36 0.09
C TRP A 259 -2.97 20.85 1.33
N HIS A 260 -3.69 19.73 1.25
CA HIS A 260 -4.35 19.15 2.43
C HIS A 260 -3.33 18.77 3.49
N ARG A 261 -2.16 18.26 3.05
CA ARG A 261 -1.07 17.89 3.95
C ARG A 261 -0.41 19.09 4.60
N VAL A 262 -0.18 20.17 3.84
CA VAL A 262 0.36 21.43 4.36
C VAL A 262 -0.61 22.06 5.36
N ILE A 263 -1.90 22.12 5.03
CA ILE A 263 -2.94 22.60 5.94
C ILE A 263 -3.00 21.73 7.20
N GLY A 264 -2.92 20.40 7.05
CA GLY A 264 -2.85 19.47 8.17
C GLY A 264 -1.64 19.73 9.06
N ALA A 265 -0.45 19.90 8.48
CA ALA A 265 0.78 20.20 9.21
C ALA A 265 0.71 21.53 9.97
N ILE A 266 0.21 22.60 9.33
CA ILE A 266 -0.01 23.90 9.97
C ILE A 266 -1.00 23.75 11.12
N THR A 267 -2.13 23.07 10.89
CA THR A 267 -3.15 22.84 11.92
C THR A 267 -2.58 22.07 13.11
N THR A 268 -1.83 21.00 12.87
CA THR A 268 -1.13 20.24 13.91
C THR A 268 -0.13 21.10 14.66
N ALA A 269 0.68 21.90 13.99
CA ALA A 269 1.64 22.78 14.65
C ALA A 269 0.93 23.81 15.55
N VAL A 270 -0.07 24.54 15.03
CA VAL A 270 -0.80 25.57 15.78
C VAL A 270 -1.50 24.96 17.01
N THR A 271 -2.22 23.85 16.83
CA THR A 271 -2.94 23.17 17.91
C THR A 271 -2.00 22.58 18.95
N PHE A 272 -0.84 22.05 18.52
CA PHE A 272 0.18 21.51 19.41
C PHE A 272 0.83 22.62 20.26
N PHE A 273 1.16 23.77 19.66
CA PHE A 273 1.81 24.88 20.36
C PHE A 273 0.88 25.72 21.22
N ALA A 274 -0.43 25.76 20.94
CA ALA A 274 -1.42 26.55 21.66
C ALA A 274 -1.33 26.46 23.21
N PRO A 275 -1.32 25.26 23.84
CA PRO A 275 -1.20 25.16 25.30
C PRO A 275 0.15 25.65 25.82
N TYR A 276 1.24 25.49 25.06
CA TYR A 276 2.57 25.95 25.46
C TYR A 276 2.71 27.46 25.40
N VAL A 277 2.12 28.11 24.38
CA VAL A 277 2.08 29.57 24.29
C VAL A 277 1.34 30.15 25.50
N TYR A 278 0.18 29.59 25.85
CA TYR A 278 -0.55 30.01 27.05
C TYR A 278 0.26 29.78 28.33
N PHE A 279 0.92 28.63 28.45
CA PHE A 279 1.78 28.34 29.60
C PHE A 279 2.96 29.32 29.73
N LEU A 280 3.58 29.72 28.61
CA LEU A 280 4.71 30.66 28.60
C LEU A 280 4.31 32.10 28.91
N MET A 281 3.12 32.53 28.49
CA MET A 281 2.61 33.87 28.79
C MET A 281 2.29 34.07 30.28
N TYR A 282 1.91 33.00 30.99
CA TYR A 282 1.41 33.06 32.37
C TYR A 282 2.24 32.25 33.41
N GLY A 283 3.32 31.60 32.98
CA GLY A 283 4.20 30.78 33.82
C GLY A 283 5.67 31.23 33.81
N ARG A 284 6.48 30.74 34.77
CA ARG A 284 7.96 30.90 34.70
C ARG A 284 8.53 30.05 33.56
N HIS A 285 9.66 30.49 33.01
CA HIS A 285 10.41 29.83 31.93
C HIS A 285 10.35 28.30 32.04
N ALA A 286 9.82 27.66 30.99
CA ALA A 286 9.78 26.20 30.94
C ALA A 286 11.21 25.62 30.99
N PRO A 287 11.46 24.55 31.76
CA PRO A 287 12.78 23.94 31.82
C PRO A 287 13.23 23.49 30.42
N LEU A 288 14.54 23.60 30.15
CA LEU A 288 15.13 23.31 28.84
C LEU A 288 14.73 21.93 28.29
N SER A 289 14.55 20.94 29.17
CA SER A 289 14.09 19.60 28.84
C SER A 289 12.76 19.58 28.08
N VAL A 290 11.81 20.46 28.42
CA VAL A 290 10.52 20.57 27.72
C VAL A 290 10.72 21.03 26.29
N TRP A 291 11.60 22.00 26.06
CA TRP A 291 11.93 22.48 24.73
C TRP A 291 12.64 21.42 23.89
N LEU A 292 13.53 20.63 24.49
CA LEU A 292 14.18 19.51 23.81
C LEU A 292 13.17 18.44 23.39
N VAL A 293 12.20 18.09 24.24
CA VAL A 293 11.13 17.13 23.90
C VAL A 293 10.22 17.67 22.80
N VAL A 294 9.79 18.93 22.91
CA VAL A 294 8.98 19.61 21.88
C VAL A 294 9.70 19.64 20.54
N ALA A 295 10.98 20.01 20.53
CA ALA A 295 11.82 20.00 19.34
C ALA A 295 11.96 18.58 18.78
N ALA A 296 12.23 17.57 19.62
CA ALA A 296 12.36 16.19 19.19
C ALA A 296 11.07 15.67 18.51
N ILE A 297 9.89 15.94 19.06
CA ILE A 297 8.60 15.55 18.47
C ILE A 297 8.39 16.26 17.12
N PHE A 298 8.66 17.56 17.05
CA PHE A 298 8.52 18.35 15.83
C PHE A 298 9.46 17.87 14.71
N PHE A 299 10.74 17.70 15.01
CA PHE A 299 11.72 17.19 14.05
C PHE A 299 11.44 15.72 13.67
N SER A 300 10.88 14.91 14.56
CA SER A 300 10.47 13.55 14.23
C SER A 300 9.39 13.52 13.15
N ALA A 301 8.42 14.45 13.18
CA ALA A 301 7.38 14.56 12.15
C ALA A 301 7.98 14.94 10.78
N ILE A 302 8.92 15.89 10.76
CA ILE A 302 9.64 16.30 9.54
C ILE A 302 10.46 15.12 9.00
N PHE A 303 11.22 14.45 9.86
CA PHE A 303 12.05 13.31 9.48
C PHE A 303 11.21 12.16 8.91
N LEU A 304 10.05 11.87 9.52
CA LEU A 304 9.11 10.87 9.01
C LEU A 304 8.62 11.21 7.59
N GLU A 305 8.36 12.48 7.31
CA GLU A 305 7.92 12.91 5.98
C GLU A 305 9.04 12.82 4.93
N VAL A 306 10.27 13.19 5.31
CA VAL A 306 11.45 12.99 4.48
C VAL A 306 11.64 11.51 4.17
N TYR A 307 11.57 10.65 5.18
CA TYR A 307 11.66 9.19 5.01
C TYR A 307 10.60 8.64 4.05
N ARG A 308 9.34 9.08 4.19
CA ARG A 308 8.26 8.68 3.28
C ARG A 308 8.51 9.13 1.85
N THR A 309 8.97 10.36 1.66
CA THR A 309 9.30 10.88 0.32
C THR A 309 10.45 10.09 -0.32
N MET A 310 11.45 9.71 0.48
CA MET A 310 12.53 8.82 0.04
C MET A 310 12.01 7.44 -0.34
N ARG A 311 11.10 6.86 0.46
CA ARG A 311 10.43 5.58 0.17
C ARG A 311 9.60 5.64 -1.10
N ASP A 312 8.80 6.68 -1.31
CA ASP A 312 8.01 6.89 -2.53
C ASP A 312 8.90 6.91 -3.77
N SER A 313 10.02 7.64 -3.68
CA SER A 313 11.01 7.71 -4.75
C SER A 313 11.75 6.38 -4.97
N ALA A 314 11.99 5.61 -3.91
CA ALA A 314 12.59 4.29 -4.01
C ALA A 314 11.64 3.27 -4.67
N VAL A 315 10.36 3.24 -4.28
CA VAL A 315 9.36 2.34 -4.87
C VAL A 315 9.09 2.69 -6.33
N ARG A 316 8.95 3.98 -6.69
CA ARG A 316 8.82 4.40 -8.10
C ARG A 316 10.00 3.95 -8.95
N ARG A 317 11.22 4.13 -8.44
CA ARG A 317 12.43 3.68 -9.13
C ARG A 317 12.51 2.16 -9.20
N GLY A 318 12.02 1.44 -8.20
CA GLY A 318 11.97 -0.02 -8.19
C GLY A 318 10.98 -0.57 -9.22
N LEU A 319 9.79 0.01 -9.32
CA LEU A 319 8.78 -0.36 -10.32
C LEU A 319 9.25 -0.06 -11.75
N ALA A 320 9.95 1.07 -11.95
CA ALA A 320 10.51 1.44 -13.24
C ALA A 320 11.80 0.70 -13.62
N ARG A 321 12.35 -0.14 -12.73
CA ARG A 321 13.60 -0.87 -12.97
C ARG A 321 13.34 -2.36 -13.03
N ARG A 322 13.77 -2.99 -14.12
CA ARG A 322 13.87 -4.45 -14.19
C ARG A 322 14.96 -4.97 -13.25
N CYS A 323 14.66 -6.02 -12.49
CA CYS A 323 15.71 -6.81 -11.84
C CYS A 323 16.12 -7.96 -12.79
N PRO A 324 17.36 -7.99 -13.32
CA PRO A 324 17.79 -9.12 -14.14
C PRO A 324 17.74 -10.40 -13.31
N ARG A 325 17.09 -11.44 -13.83
CA ARG A 325 17.05 -12.76 -13.18
C ARG A 325 18.49 -13.19 -12.83
N PRO A 326 18.76 -13.74 -11.64
CA PRO A 326 19.96 -14.55 -11.49
C PRO A 326 19.86 -15.67 -12.54
N ARG A 327 20.84 -15.73 -13.45
CA ARG A 327 20.96 -16.84 -14.40
C ARG A 327 20.82 -18.13 -13.57
N ARG A 328 19.70 -18.85 -13.76
CA ARG A 328 19.65 -20.27 -13.38
C ARG A 328 20.91 -20.87 -14.00
N ARG A 329 21.82 -21.37 -13.18
CA ARG A 329 22.98 -22.12 -13.67
C ARG A 329 22.42 -23.26 -14.51
N ALA A 330 22.54 -23.13 -15.83
CA ALA A 330 22.39 -24.25 -16.73
C ALA A 330 23.54 -25.21 -16.39
N GLY A 331 23.20 -26.39 -15.85
CA GLY A 331 24.20 -27.41 -15.54
C GLY A 331 23.97 -28.14 -14.22
N ALA A 332 22.92 -28.96 -14.17
CA ALA A 332 22.89 -30.20 -13.40
C ALA A 332 21.74 -31.10 -13.89
N HIS A 333 21.66 -31.33 -15.21
CA HIS A 333 21.04 -32.57 -15.67
C HIS A 333 22.10 -33.66 -15.50
N GLN A 334 22.04 -34.33 -14.36
CA GLN A 334 22.69 -35.61 -14.18
C GLN A 334 21.94 -36.62 -15.07
N PRO A 335 22.58 -37.25 -16.07
CA PRO A 335 21.89 -38.23 -16.88
C PRO A 335 21.63 -39.44 -15.99
N VAL A 336 20.35 -39.73 -15.75
CA VAL A 336 19.92 -41.03 -15.21
C VAL A 336 20.38 -42.07 -16.23
N ARG A 337 21.42 -42.84 -15.88
CA ARG A 337 21.84 -44.02 -16.65
C ARG A 337 20.62 -44.92 -16.81
N ARG A 338 20.16 -45.09 -18.05
CA ARG A 338 19.28 -46.19 -18.43
C ARG A 338 19.95 -47.50 -18.02
N ALA A 339 19.36 -48.22 -17.07
CA ALA A 339 19.65 -49.64 -16.91
C ALA A 339 19.09 -50.35 -18.16
N ALA A 340 19.98 -50.98 -18.91
CA ALA A 340 19.60 -51.88 -20.00
C ALA A 340 18.90 -53.13 -19.42
N PRO A 341 17.96 -53.75 -20.15
CA PRO A 341 17.34 -54.99 -19.73
C PRO A 341 18.34 -56.14 -19.88
N GLN A 342 18.58 -56.89 -18.80
CA GLN A 342 19.22 -58.21 -18.90
C GLN A 342 18.15 -59.22 -19.25
N ASP A 343 18.25 -59.76 -20.47
CA ASP A 343 17.53 -60.93 -20.91
C ASP A 343 18.58 -61.90 -21.48
N SER A 344 18.97 -62.93 -20.71
CA SER A 344 19.59 -64.16 -21.23
C SER A 344 19.57 -65.28 -20.17
N SER A 345 18.60 -66.17 -20.34
CA SER A 345 18.65 -67.64 -20.25
C SER A 345 19.85 -68.38 -19.62
N ALA A 346 19.48 -69.51 -18.99
CA ALA A 346 20.17 -70.81 -18.90
C ALA A 346 21.17 -71.05 -17.74
N ARG A 347 20.70 -71.68 -16.65
CA ARG A 347 20.77 -73.14 -16.44
C ARG A 347 19.99 -73.55 -15.20
#